data_AF-A0A971TTH5-F1
#
_entry.id   AF-A0A971TTH5-F1
#
_cell.length_a   1.000
_cell.length_b   1.000
_cell.length_c   1.000
_cell.angle_alpha   90.00
_cell.angle_beta   90.00
_cell.angle_gamma   90.00
#
_symmetry.space_group_name_H-M   'P 1'
#
loop_
_entity.id
_entity.type
_entity.pdbx_description
1 polymer ?
#
loop_
_entity_poly.entity_id
_entity_poly.type
_entity_poly.pdbx_seq_one_letter_code
_entity_poly.pdbx_strand_id
1 'polypeptide(L)'
;MELTAERASKLRVQSNLISWLEKRVEGETETDALCAIPKDLDARLHHDLWSQGIPIILTSGTLSASGDFTRTKETLGLKHLPERVLAQTSMPSPLDYKNNAMLYISNAVPFPNQQDKRYLTAVADEIERLVRMSHGHAAVLFTSYNAMGQVFAMLKERNLPYPMLQMGRRDTAALEKFKISGNGILFASGSFWEGIDIPGDALSLLVIVKLPFAAPDPLSDWSCPRVLYQTQS
;
A
#
# COMPACT_ATOMS: atom_id res chain seq x y z
N MET A 1 -33.08 -8.58 -3.44
CA MET A 1 -31.89 -8.30 -4.26
C MET A 1 -32.20 -7.37 -5.44
N GLU A 2 -33.34 -7.52 -6.13
CA GLU A 2 -33.76 -6.61 -7.23
C GLU A 2 -34.16 -5.19 -6.76
N LEU A 3 -34.82 -5.07 -5.60
CA LEU A 3 -35.23 -3.76 -5.03
C LEU A 3 -34.06 -2.84 -4.63
N THR A 4 -32.87 -3.39 -4.41
CA THR A 4 -31.66 -2.65 -4.03
C THR A 4 -30.95 -2.08 -5.25
N ALA A 5 -30.94 -2.82 -6.37
CA ALA A 5 -30.32 -2.40 -7.62
C ALA A 5 -31.09 -1.25 -8.30
N GLU A 6 -32.43 -1.28 -8.23
CA GLU A 6 -33.29 -0.25 -8.83
C GLU A 6 -33.31 1.08 -8.03
N ARG A 7 -33.07 1.02 -6.71
CA ARG A 7 -32.87 2.23 -5.89
C ARG A 7 -31.46 2.80 -6.04
N ALA A 8 -30.44 1.94 -6.19
CA ALA A 8 -29.08 2.37 -6.49
C ALA A 8 -28.95 3.00 -7.89
N SER A 9 -29.72 2.52 -8.88
CA SER A 9 -29.73 3.11 -10.23
C SER A 9 -30.34 4.51 -10.27
N LYS A 10 -31.29 4.84 -9.39
CA LYS A 10 -31.84 6.20 -9.24
C LYS A 10 -30.85 7.19 -8.60
N LEU A 11 -29.96 6.75 -7.72
CA LEU A 11 -28.86 7.58 -7.17
C LEU A 11 -27.80 7.93 -8.22
N ARG A 12 -27.63 7.08 -9.24
CA ARG A 12 -26.59 7.19 -10.28
C ARG A 12 -26.80 8.34 -11.29
N VAL A 13 -28.02 8.86 -11.44
CA VAL A 13 -28.39 9.70 -12.59
C VAL A 13 -28.40 11.21 -12.28
N GLN A 14 -28.37 11.63 -11.00
CA GLN A 14 -28.52 13.06 -10.64
C GLN A 14 -27.51 13.62 -9.64
N SER A 15 -26.59 12.83 -9.10
CA SER A 15 -25.72 13.28 -8.00
C SER A 15 -24.28 13.55 -8.45
N ASN A 16 -23.69 14.64 -7.94
CA ASN A 16 -22.24 14.90 -8.03
C ASN A 16 -21.42 13.97 -7.13
N LEU A 17 -21.94 12.75 -6.90
CA LEU A 17 -21.42 11.77 -5.96
C LEU A 17 -21.02 10.51 -6.73
N ILE A 18 -19.93 9.90 -6.31
CA ILE A 18 -19.58 8.52 -6.63
C ILE A 18 -20.10 7.69 -5.47
N SER A 19 -21.06 6.80 -5.73
CA SER A 19 -21.69 5.99 -4.68
C SER A 19 -21.48 4.51 -4.95
N TRP A 20 -21.22 3.75 -3.89
CA TRP A 20 -21.09 2.30 -3.93
C TRP A 20 -21.69 1.67 -2.67
N LEU A 21 -22.04 0.39 -2.75
CA LEU A 21 -22.41 -0.42 -1.61
C LEU A 21 -21.20 -1.28 -1.24
N GLU A 22 -20.81 -1.27 0.03
CA GLU A 22 -19.79 -2.16 0.56
C GLU A 22 -20.36 -3.01 1.69
N LYS A 23 -19.98 -4.29 1.73
CA LYS A 23 -20.27 -5.14 2.88
C LYS A 23 -19.24 -4.87 3.96
N ARG A 24 -19.70 -4.46 5.13
CA ARG A 24 -18.87 -4.35 6.33
C ARG A 24 -19.10 -5.55 7.22
N VAL A 25 -18.01 -6.21 7.57
CA VAL A 25 -18.01 -7.32 8.53
C VAL A 25 -17.39 -6.80 9.82
N GLU A 26 -18.21 -6.69 10.86
CA GLU A 26 -17.78 -6.32 12.21
C GLU A 26 -18.18 -7.42 13.18
N GLY A 27 -17.21 -8.25 13.56
CA GLY A 27 -17.47 -9.49 14.31
C GLY A 27 -18.19 -10.53 13.46
N GLU A 28 -19.31 -11.04 13.96
CA GLU A 28 -20.19 -11.99 13.26
C GLU A 28 -21.31 -11.31 12.45
N THR A 29 -21.41 -9.97 12.55
CA THR A 29 -22.46 -9.18 11.91
C THR A 29 -22.00 -8.69 10.53
N GLU A 30 -22.73 -9.08 9.47
CA GLU A 30 -22.63 -8.48 8.15
C GLU A 30 -23.62 -7.32 8.01
N THR A 31 -23.14 -6.14 7.62
CA THR A 31 -24.00 -4.99 7.30
C THR A 31 -23.68 -4.45 5.92
N ASP A 32 -24.71 -4.04 5.18
CA ASP A 32 -24.55 -3.32 3.92
C ASP A 32 -24.41 -1.82 4.23
N ALA A 33 -23.28 -1.23 3.84
CA ALA A 33 -23.03 0.19 3.96
C ALA A 33 -23.14 0.87 2.59
N LEU A 34 -23.97 1.92 2.50
CA LEU A 34 -23.98 2.83 1.35
C LEU A 34 -22.93 3.91 1.57
N CYS A 35 -21.92 3.94 0.70
CA CYS A 35 -20.85 4.92 0.72
C CYS A 35 -21.00 5.89 -0.46
N ALA A 36 -20.64 7.15 -0.24
CA ALA A 36 -20.66 8.18 -1.28
C ALA A 36 -19.56 9.20 -1.06
N ILE A 37 -18.90 9.64 -2.13
CA ILE A 37 -17.91 10.72 -2.12
C ILE A 37 -18.21 11.73 -3.24
N PRO A 38 -18.05 13.04 -3.00
CA PRO A 38 -18.16 14.04 -4.07
C PRO A 38 -17.12 13.86 -5.17
N LYS A 39 -17.54 14.04 -6.43
CA LYS A 39 -16.64 14.08 -7.60
C LYS A 39 -15.81 15.36 -7.66
N ASP A 40 -16.31 16.44 -7.06
CA ASP A 40 -15.72 17.78 -6.99
C ASP A 40 -14.90 18.01 -5.70
N LEU A 41 -14.26 16.95 -5.18
CA LEU A 41 -13.51 17.03 -3.92
C LEU A 41 -12.43 18.11 -3.95
N ASP A 42 -11.76 18.29 -5.10
CA ASP A 42 -10.73 19.31 -5.29
C ASP A 42 -11.29 20.74 -5.15
N ALA A 43 -12.46 21.02 -5.74
CA ALA A 43 -13.14 22.31 -5.62
C ALA A 43 -13.64 22.58 -4.19
N ARG A 44 -14.11 21.54 -3.50
CA ARG A 44 -14.53 21.63 -2.09
C ARG A 44 -13.36 21.93 -1.17
N LEU A 45 -12.24 21.22 -1.32
CA LEU A 45 -11.02 21.49 -0.57
C LEU A 45 -10.54 22.93 -0.81
N HIS A 46 -10.62 23.41 -2.05
CA HIS A 46 -10.31 24.81 -2.35
C HIS A 46 -11.21 25.78 -1.59
N HIS A 47 -12.53 25.64 -1.68
CA HIS A 47 -13.47 26.53 -1.01
C HIS A 47 -13.38 26.45 0.52
N ASP A 48 -13.40 25.25 1.08
CA ASP A 48 -13.57 25.03 2.51
C ASP A 48 -12.26 25.18 3.30
N LEU A 49 -11.12 24.91 2.67
CA LEU A 49 -9.82 24.90 3.34
C LEU A 49 -8.85 25.93 2.76
N TRP A 50 -8.61 25.92 1.45
CA TRP A 50 -7.53 26.70 0.85
C TRP A 50 -7.85 28.20 0.69
N SER A 51 -9.11 28.57 0.43
CA SER A 51 -9.52 29.96 0.21
C SER A 51 -9.85 30.72 1.49
N GLN A 52 -9.67 30.12 2.66
CA GLN A 52 -10.01 30.73 3.95
C GLN A 52 -9.02 31.82 4.40
N GLY A 53 -7.95 32.09 3.63
CA GLY A 53 -6.95 33.09 3.96
C GLY A 53 -6.04 32.72 5.14
N ILE A 54 -6.12 31.46 5.60
CA ILE A 54 -5.28 30.90 6.65
C ILE A 54 -4.00 30.35 6.00
N PRO A 55 -2.80 30.79 6.43
CA PRO A 55 -1.55 30.18 5.97
C PRO A 55 -1.45 28.72 6.40
N ILE A 56 -1.22 27.81 5.46
CA ILE A 56 -1.11 26.36 5.71
C ILE A 56 0.23 25.85 5.18
N ILE A 57 0.90 25.00 5.98
CA ILE A 57 2.13 24.32 5.59
C ILE A 57 1.83 22.84 5.41
N LEU A 58 2.11 22.31 4.22
CA LEU A 58 1.99 20.89 3.90
C LEU A 58 3.40 20.28 3.88
N THR A 59 3.64 19.24 4.69
CA THR A 59 4.94 18.56 4.76
C THR A 59 4.76 17.05 4.61
N SER A 60 5.43 16.44 3.65
CA SER A 60 5.58 14.98 3.54
C SER A 60 6.71 14.64 2.55
N GLY A 61 7.35 13.48 2.73
CA GLY A 61 8.41 12.98 1.86
C GLY A 61 7.92 12.55 0.45
N THR A 62 6.61 12.51 0.22
CA THR A 62 6.00 12.03 -1.03
C THR A 62 5.10 13.07 -1.72
N LEU A 63 5.13 14.33 -1.28
CA LEU A 63 4.32 15.40 -1.91
C LEU A 63 4.76 15.74 -3.33
N SER A 64 6.03 15.51 -3.67
CA SER A 64 6.56 15.74 -5.01
C SER A 64 7.12 14.46 -5.61
N ALA A 65 6.90 14.25 -6.89
CA ALA A 65 7.62 13.26 -7.67
C ALA A 65 8.73 13.96 -8.45
N SER A 66 10.00 13.71 -8.09
CA SER A 66 11.15 14.36 -8.75
C SER A 66 11.07 15.89 -8.77
N GLY A 67 10.55 16.49 -7.70
CA GLY A 67 10.37 17.94 -7.57
C GLY A 67 9.08 18.49 -8.19
N ASP A 68 8.29 17.67 -8.89
CA ASP A 68 7.00 18.07 -9.45
C ASP A 68 5.85 17.84 -8.44
N PHE A 69 5.10 18.91 -8.15
CA PHE A 69 3.94 18.92 -7.26
C PHE A 69 2.60 18.85 -8.01
N THR A 70 2.59 18.73 -9.34
CA THR A 70 1.38 18.78 -10.18
C THR A 70 0.30 17.82 -9.68
N ARG A 71 0.64 16.55 -9.45
CA ARG A 71 -0.32 15.56 -8.94
C ARG A 71 -0.93 15.94 -7.60
N THR A 72 -0.11 16.43 -6.67
CA THR A 72 -0.57 16.88 -5.35
C THR A 72 -1.48 18.10 -5.48
N LYS A 73 -1.13 19.06 -6.36
CA LYS A 73 -1.96 20.24 -6.63
C LYS A 73 -3.31 19.88 -7.22
N GLU A 74 -3.36 18.90 -8.10
CA GLU A 74 -4.59 18.41 -8.71
C GLU A 74 -5.47 17.67 -7.71
N THR A 75 -4.91 16.69 -7.01
CA THR A 75 -5.65 15.84 -6.06
C THR A 75 -6.19 16.64 -4.88
N LEU A 76 -5.40 17.58 -4.35
CA LEU A 76 -5.80 18.37 -3.19
C LEU A 76 -6.57 19.63 -3.58
N GLY A 77 -6.68 19.98 -4.86
CA GLY A 77 -7.36 21.21 -5.29
C GLY A 77 -6.54 22.50 -5.10
N LEU A 78 -5.24 22.40 -4.83
CA LEU A 78 -4.35 23.56 -4.76
C LEU A 78 -4.14 24.23 -6.12
N LYS A 79 -4.42 23.52 -7.23
CA LYS A 79 -4.39 24.09 -8.59
C LYS A 79 -5.33 25.29 -8.78
N HIS A 80 -6.35 25.41 -7.93
CA HIS A 80 -7.33 26.50 -7.96
C HIS A 80 -6.81 27.78 -7.28
N LEU A 81 -5.73 27.68 -6.49
CA LEU A 81 -5.07 28.84 -5.89
C LEU A 81 -4.17 29.56 -6.91
N PRO A 82 -4.06 30.90 -6.83
CA PRO A 82 -3.08 31.63 -7.61
C PRO A 82 -1.64 31.20 -7.28
N GLU A 83 -0.80 30.95 -8.30
CA GLU A 83 0.60 30.54 -8.09
C GLU A 83 1.39 31.53 -7.20
N ARG A 84 1.06 32.82 -7.20
CA ARG A 84 1.69 33.83 -6.33
C ARG A 84 1.54 33.58 -4.83
N VAL A 85 0.55 32.78 -4.40
CA VAL A 85 0.34 32.42 -2.99
C VAL A 85 0.86 31.03 -2.65
N LEU A 86 1.42 30.31 -3.62
CA LEU A 86 1.96 28.97 -3.46
C LEU A 86 3.49 29.04 -3.39
N ALA A 87 4.05 28.64 -2.26
CA ALA A 87 5.47 28.36 -2.12
C ALA A 87 5.69 26.85 -2.13
N GLN A 88 6.65 26.38 -2.93
CA GLN A 88 6.96 24.96 -3.08
C GLN A 88 8.46 24.76 -2.88
N THR A 89 8.82 23.72 -2.14
CA THR A 89 10.20 23.30 -1.96
C THR A 89 10.26 21.79 -1.94
N SER A 90 11.21 21.23 -2.69
CA SER A 90 11.53 19.81 -2.68
C SER A 90 13.01 19.68 -2.40
N MET A 91 13.35 18.90 -1.38
CA MET A 91 14.73 18.64 -1.01
C MET A 91 15.08 17.20 -1.42
N PRO A 92 16.26 16.97 -2.02
CA PRO A 92 16.71 15.60 -2.28
C PRO A 92 16.83 14.83 -0.96
N SER A 93 16.61 13.52 -1.03
CA SER A 93 16.86 12.65 0.14
C SER A 93 18.31 12.80 0.59
N PRO A 94 18.58 12.93 1.89
CA PRO A 94 19.95 12.99 2.41
C PRO A 94 20.69 11.65 2.30
N LEU A 95 20.00 10.57 1.90
CA LEU A 95 20.54 9.22 1.83
C LEU A 95 21.20 8.94 0.47
N ASP A 96 22.42 8.41 0.51
CA ASP A 96 23.17 7.98 -0.68
C ASP A 96 22.75 6.57 -1.11
N TYR A 97 21.62 6.47 -1.80
CA TYR A 97 21.12 5.19 -2.31
C TYR A 97 22.02 4.57 -3.37
N LYS A 98 22.78 5.38 -4.13
CA LYS A 98 23.60 4.87 -5.23
C LYS A 98 24.72 3.98 -4.72
N ASN A 99 25.29 4.32 -3.57
CA ASN A 99 26.38 3.56 -2.97
C ASN A 99 25.92 2.61 -1.85
N ASN A 100 24.74 2.84 -1.25
CA ASN A 100 24.27 2.07 -0.09
C ASN A 100 23.01 1.21 -0.33
N ALA A 101 22.45 1.20 -1.55
CA ALA A 101 21.29 0.38 -1.86
C ALA A 101 21.46 -0.38 -3.18
N MET A 102 20.90 -1.59 -3.22
CA MET A 102 20.85 -2.42 -4.43
C MET A 102 19.41 -2.87 -4.67
N LEU A 103 18.94 -2.68 -5.90
CA LEU A 103 17.65 -3.22 -6.34
C LEU A 103 17.86 -4.57 -7.02
N TYR A 104 17.15 -5.58 -6.54
CA TYR A 104 17.15 -6.91 -7.13
C TYR A 104 15.73 -7.31 -7.53
N ILE A 105 15.57 -7.79 -8.76
CA ILE A 105 14.31 -8.30 -9.30
C ILE A 105 14.53 -9.78 -9.65
N SER A 106 13.78 -10.67 -9.00
CA SER A 106 13.92 -12.11 -9.23
C SER A 106 13.29 -12.53 -10.55
N ASN A 107 14.03 -13.33 -11.32
CA ASN A 107 13.52 -14.03 -12.51
C ASN A 107 13.07 -15.46 -12.20
N ALA A 108 13.25 -15.94 -10.96
CA ALA A 108 12.94 -17.31 -10.55
C ALA A 108 11.48 -17.47 -10.10
N VAL A 109 10.78 -16.37 -9.83
CA VAL A 109 9.39 -16.38 -9.35
C VAL A 109 8.43 -16.20 -10.53
N PRO A 110 7.44 -17.10 -10.71
CA PRO A 110 6.46 -16.97 -11.77
C PRO A 110 5.51 -15.78 -11.53
N PHE A 111 4.67 -15.48 -12.52
CA PHE A 111 3.72 -14.36 -12.41
C PHE A 111 2.85 -14.48 -11.15
N PRO A 112 2.60 -13.37 -10.41
CA PRO A 112 1.91 -13.42 -9.13
C PRO A 112 0.52 -14.05 -9.15
N ASN A 113 0.39 -15.24 -8.57
CA ASN A 113 -0.88 -15.91 -8.33
C ASN A 113 -0.91 -16.53 -6.92
N GLN A 114 -1.56 -15.84 -5.97
CA GLN A 114 -1.60 -16.25 -4.56
C GLN A 114 -2.41 -17.54 -4.31
N GLN A 115 -3.15 -18.04 -5.31
CA GLN A 115 -3.87 -19.30 -5.23
C GLN A 115 -3.05 -20.48 -5.80
N ASP A 116 -2.02 -20.20 -6.62
CA ASP A 116 -1.15 -21.24 -7.14
C ASP A 116 -0.05 -21.59 -6.12
N LYS A 117 -0.07 -22.84 -5.63
CA LYS A 117 0.96 -23.34 -4.72
C LYS A 117 2.37 -23.24 -5.32
N ARG A 118 2.53 -23.42 -6.64
CA ARG A 118 3.84 -23.32 -7.30
C ARG A 118 4.42 -21.91 -7.19
N TYR A 119 3.58 -20.90 -7.29
CA TYR A 119 3.99 -19.51 -7.07
C TYR A 119 4.43 -19.29 -5.62
N LEU A 120 3.64 -19.74 -4.64
CA LEU A 120 3.99 -19.59 -3.22
C LEU A 120 5.27 -20.35 -2.85
N THR A 121 5.49 -21.54 -3.41
CA THR A 121 6.72 -22.31 -3.23
C THR A 121 7.92 -21.58 -3.84
N ALA A 122 7.82 -21.06 -5.06
CA ALA A 122 8.89 -20.30 -5.69
C ALA A 122 9.23 -19.01 -4.92
N VAL A 123 8.22 -18.33 -4.36
CA VAL A 123 8.42 -17.19 -3.46
C VAL A 123 9.17 -17.61 -2.19
N ALA A 124 8.79 -18.73 -1.57
CA ALA A 124 9.48 -19.25 -0.39
C ALA A 124 10.94 -19.60 -0.70
N ASP A 125 11.20 -20.29 -1.81
CA ASP A 125 12.55 -20.67 -2.25
C ASP A 125 13.44 -19.43 -2.44
N GLU A 126 12.90 -18.40 -3.09
CA GLU A 126 13.66 -17.18 -3.35
C GLU A 126 13.89 -16.37 -2.07
N ILE A 127 12.91 -16.28 -1.17
CA ILE A 127 13.09 -15.65 0.15
C ILE A 127 14.17 -16.37 0.94
N GLU A 128 14.14 -17.71 1.00
CA GLU A 128 15.19 -18.48 1.68
C GLU A 128 16.57 -18.16 1.12
N ARG A 129 16.72 -18.17 -0.20
CA ARG A 129 18.00 -17.89 -0.86
C ARG A 129 18.52 -16.51 -0.47
N LEU A 130 17.67 -15.47 -0.57
CA LEU A 130 18.06 -14.09 -0.26
C LEU A 130 18.39 -13.90 1.21
N VAL A 131 17.57 -14.44 2.11
CA VAL A 131 17.76 -14.34 3.57
C VAL A 131 19.03 -15.05 4.03
N ARG A 132 19.38 -16.19 3.42
CA ARG A 132 20.66 -16.86 3.71
C ARG A 132 21.85 -16.01 3.28
N MET A 133 21.74 -15.30 2.16
CA MET A 133 22.79 -14.39 1.68
C MET A 133 22.92 -13.13 2.54
N SER A 134 21.82 -12.59 3.07
CA SER A 134 21.83 -11.45 3.98
C SER A 134 22.05 -11.83 5.45
N HIS A 135 22.23 -13.12 5.74
CA HIS A 135 22.33 -13.67 7.10
C HIS A 135 21.18 -13.29 8.04
N GLY A 136 19.95 -13.29 7.52
CA GLY A 136 18.80 -12.75 8.24
C GLY A 136 18.61 -11.27 7.91
N HIS A 137 18.35 -10.46 8.93
CA HIS A 137 18.21 -8.99 8.80
C HIS A 137 17.18 -8.58 7.75
N ALA A 138 16.05 -9.30 7.70
CA ALA A 138 15.13 -9.24 6.57
C ALA A 138 13.70 -8.89 6.99
N ALA A 139 13.06 -8.02 6.21
CA ALA A 139 11.62 -7.78 6.26
C ALA A 139 10.99 -8.23 4.94
N VAL A 140 9.97 -9.07 5.02
CA VAL A 140 9.26 -9.63 3.88
C VAL A 140 7.82 -9.10 3.89
N LEU A 141 7.51 -8.26 2.91
CA LEU A 141 6.23 -7.57 2.78
C LEU A 141 5.31 -8.28 1.81
N PHE A 142 4.13 -8.61 2.31
CA PHE A 142 3.05 -9.21 1.56
C PHE A 142 1.89 -8.22 1.40
N THR A 143 1.09 -8.44 0.38
CA THR A 143 -0.21 -7.78 0.16
C THR A 143 -1.38 -8.64 0.64
N SER A 144 -1.12 -9.85 1.15
CA SER A 144 -2.13 -10.80 1.63
C SER A 144 -1.63 -11.58 2.83
N TYR A 145 -2.42 -11.56 3.91
CA TYR A 145 -2.16 -12.35 5.11
C TYR A 145 -2.18 -13.86 4.85
N ASN A 146 -3.00 -14.32 3.90
CA ASN A 146 -3.07 -15.73 3.54
C ASN A 146 -1.76 -16.19 2.86
N ALA A 147 -1.29 -15.42 1.87
CA ALA A 147 -0.02 -15.73 1.19
C ALA A 147 1.16 -15.67 2.17
N MET A 148 1.18 -14.66 3.05
CA MET A 148 2.19 -14.53 4.11
C MET A 148 2.21 -15.77 5.03
N GLY A 149 1.05 -16.19 5.53
CA GLY A 149 0.94 -17.34 6.43
C GLY A 149 1.39 -18.65 5.78
N GLN A 150 1.03 -18.87 4.51
CA GLN A 150 1.47 -20.07 3.76
C GLN A 150 2.98 -20.10 3.55
N VAL A 151 3.58 -19.00 3.09
CA VAL A 151 5.02 -18.91 2.87
C VAL A 151 5.79 -19.01 4.20
N PHE A 152 5.29 -18.38 5.26
CA PHE A 152 5.88 -18.49 6.60
C PHE A 152 5.90 -19.92 7.11
N ALA A 153 4.80 -20.66 6.96
CA ALA A 153 4.73 -22.07 7.34
C ALA A 153 5.72 -22.93 6.53
N MET A 154 5.79 -22.74 5.21
CA MET A 154 6.76 -23.44 4.35
C MET A 154 8.21 -23.19 4.76
N LEU A 155 8.55 -21.96 5.14
CA LEU A 155 9.92 -21.61 5.56
C LEU A 155 10.25 -22.12 6.96
N LYS A 156 9.27 -22.21 7.87
CA LYS A 156 9.47 -22.81 9.19
C LYS A 156 9.89 -24.28 9.10
N GLU A 157 9.35 -25.03 8.14
CA GLU A 157 9.73 -26.43 7.91
C GLU A 157 11.20 -26.58 7.46
N ARG A 158 11.82 -25.53 6.94
CA ARG A 158 13.21 -25.52 6.44
C ARG A 158 14.26 -25.23 7.52
N ASN A 159 13.81 -24.93 8.73
CA ASN A 159 14.65 -24.74 9.92
C ASN A 159 15.81 -23.76 9.69
N LEU A 160 15.50 -22.55 9.20
CA LEU A 160 16.47 -21.48 9.02
C LEU A 160 17.12 -21.09 10.36
N PRO A 161 18.42 -20.73 10.40
CA PRO A 161 19.13 -20.40 11.63
C PRO A 161 18.82 -18.98 12.16
N TYR A 162 17.72 -18.37 11.72
CA TYR A 162 17.36 -16.99 12.02
C TYR A 162 15.98 -16.94 12.71
N PRO A 163 15.78 -16.06 13.71
CA PRO A 163 14.47 -15.90 14.34
C PRO A 163 13.40 -15.46 13.33
N MET A 164 12.35 -16.27 13.16
CA MET A 164 11.23 -15.95 12.27
C MET A 164 10.06 -15.36 13.05
N LEU A 165 9.63 -14.16 12.66
CA LEU A 165 8.55 -13.40 13.30
C LEU A 165 7.46 -13.12 12.28
N GLN A 166 6.20 -13.28 12.67
CA GLN A 166 5.05 -12.99 11.83
C GLN A 166 4.21 -11.90 12.49
N MET A 167 3.98 -10.79 11.79
CA MET A 167 3.19 -9.68 12.28
C MET A 167 1.69 -9.91 12.00
N GLY A 168 0.88 -9.86 13.05
CA GLY A 168 -0.58 -9.81 12.94
C GLY A 168 -1.11 -8.39 12.60
N ARG A 169 -2.40 -8.27 12.32
CA ARG A 169 -3.06 -7.01 11.91
C ARG A 169 -2.89 -5.82 12.87
N ARG A 170 -2.57 -6.08 14.15
CA ARG A 170 -2.39 -5.07 15.20
C ARG A 170 -1.22 -5.41 16.14
N ASP A 171 -0.31 -6.27 15.69
CA ASP A 171 0.74 -6.84 16.54
C ASP A 171 2.04 -6.03 16.45
N THR A 172 2.14 -4.97 17.26
CA THR A 172 3.37 -4.19 17.39
C THR A 172 4.46 -4.95 18.15
N ALA A 173 4.13 -6.01 18.90
CA ALA A 173 5.11 -6.77 19.68
C ALA A 173 6.04 -7.58 18.77
N ALA A 174 5.56 -8.04 17.61
CA ALA A 174 6.40 -8.70 16.61
C ALA A 174 7.50 -7.78 16.07
N LEU A 175 7.20 -6.49 15.86
CA LEU A 175 8.18 -5.50 15.42
C LEU A 175 9.25 -5.24 16.49
N GLU A 176 8.84 -5.10 17.75
CA GLU A 176 9.80 -4.91 18.85
C GLU A 176 10.70 -6.14 19.05
N LYS A 177 10.13 -7.36 18.96
CA LYS A 177 10.93 -8.60 18.96
C LYS A 177 11.91 -8.66 17.79
N PHE A 178 11.51 -8.14 16.63
CA PHE A 178 12.38 -8.10 15.45
C PHE A 178 13.57 -7.16 15.69
N LYS A 179 13.33 -5.95 16.18
CA LYS A 179 14.39 -5.00 16.54
C LYS A 179 15.36 -5.60 17.56
N ILE A 180 14.84 -6.30 18.58
CA ILE A 180 15.68 -6.95 19.62
C ILE A 180 16.46 -8.14 19.06
N SER A 181 15.89 -8.88 18.10
CA SER A 181 16.53 -10.09 17.56
C SER A 181 17.85 -9.81 16.82
N GLY A 182 18.01 -8.59 16.29
CA GLY A 182 19.19 -8.19 15.52
C GLY A 182 19.20 -8.77 14.11
N ASN A 183 19.10 -10.09 13.95
CA ASN A 183 19.21 -10.80 12.67
C ASN A 183 17.95 -11.58 12.27
N GLY A 184 16.78 -11.20 12.80
CA GLY A 184 15.52 -11.88 12.52
C GLY A 184 15.03 -11.76 11.07
N ILE A 185 13.93 -12.45 10.79
CA ILE A 185 13.15 -12.35 9.56
C ILE A 185 11.73 -11.98 9.95
N LEU A 186 11.30 -10.77 9.58
CA LEU A 186 9.95 -10.28 9.87
C LEU A 186 9.05 -10.44 8.65
N PHE A 187 7.97 -11.19 8.80
CA PHE A 187 6.92 -11.34 7.81
C PHE A 187 5.78 -10.39 8.16
N ALA A 188 5.45 -9.47 7.25
CA ALA A 188 4.43 -8.46 7.51
C ALA A 188 3.51 -8.23 6.29
N SER A 189 2.31 -7.74 6.56
CA SER A 189 1.30 -7.41 5.54
C SER A 189 0.48 -6.19 5.99
N GLY A 190 -0.09 -5.44 5.04
CA GLY A 190 -1.02 -4.34 5.34
C GLY A 190 -0.36 -3.10 5.96
N SER A 191 -0.61 -2.80 7.23
CA SER A 191 -0.18 -1.53 7.86
C SER A 191 1.33 -1.39 8.02
N PHE A 192 2.12 -2.45 7.81
CA PHE A 192 3.59 -2.36 7.86
C PHE A 192 4.19 -1.48 6.75
N TRP A 193 3.44 -1.25 5.66
CA TRP A 193 3.92 -0.50 4.51
C TRP A 193 4.14 0.99 4.79
N GLU A 194 3.68 1.51 5.93
CA GLU A 194 3.70 2.94 6.24
C GLU A 194 4.20 3.19 7.68
N GLY A 195 5.14 4.11 7.82
CA GLY A 195 5.52 4.69 9.12
C GLY A 195 6.38 3.82 10.04
N ILE A 196 7.02 2.76 9.53
CA ILE A 196 7.94 1.92 10.32
C ILE A 196 9.38 2.33 10.06
N ASP A 197 10.03 2.79 11.11
CA ASP A 197 11.46 3.07 11.14
C ASP A 197 12.19 1.97 11.90
N ILE A 198 13.13 1.31 11.22
CA ILE A 198 14.00 0.29 11.79
C ILE A 198 15.43 0.78 11.61
N PRO A 199 16.00 1.42 12.65
CA PRO A 199 17.34 1.98 12.55
C PRO A 199 18.41 0.88 12.60
N GLY A 200 19.50 1.14 11.87
CA GLY A 200 20.75 0.35 11.94
C GLY A 200 20.69 -0.99 11.23
N ASP A 201 21.56 -1.91 11.65
CA ASP A 201 21.79 -3.19 10.97
C ASP A 201 20.67 -4.21 11.19
N ALA A 202 19.62 -3.88 11.94
CA ALA A 202 18.50 -4.78 12.17
C ALA A 202 17.75 -5.15 10.88
N LEU A 203 17.80 -4.28 9.86
CA LEU A 203 17.18 -4.50 8.56
C LEU A 203 18.14 -4.09 7.42
N SER A 204 18.65 -5.08 6.68
CA SER A 204 19.48 -4.88 5.49
C SER A 204 18.84 -5.40 4.21
N LEU A 205 17.83 -6.29 4.33
CA LEU A 205 17.10 -6.86 3.20
C LEU A 205 15.61 -6.56 3.30
N LEU A 206 15.07 -5.82 2.33
CA LEU A 206 13.63 -5.63 2.16
C LEU A 206 13.14 -6.44 0.95
N VAL A 207 12.27 -7.42 1.19
CA VAL A 207 11.64 -8.22 0.15
C VAL A 207 10.20 -7.77 -0.03
N ILE A 208 9.86 -7.28 -1.23
CA ILE A 208 8.48 -6.96 -1.62
C ILE A 208 7.98 -8.09 -2.51
N VAL A 209 7.11 -8.96 -1.98
CA VAL A 209 6.64 -10.15 -2.70
C VAL A 209 5.75 -9.79 -3.89
N LYS A 210 4.93 -8.75 -3.72
CA LYS A 210 4.07 -8.20 -4.77
C LYS A 210 3.88 -6.72 -4.49
N LEU A 211 4.03 -5.89 -5.51
CA LEU A 211 3.75 -4.46 -5.38
C LEU A 211 2.27 -4.25 -4.97
N PRO A 212 2.00 -3.35 -4.01
CA PRO A 212 0.66 -3.07 -3.51
C PRO A 212 -0.11 -2.20 -4.50
N PHE A 213 -0.35 -2.72 -5.70
CA PHE A 213 -1.29 -2.09 -6.62
C PHE A 213 -2.69 -2.20 -6.03
N ALA A 214 -3.41 -1.07 -5.99
CA ALA A 214 -4.79 -1.05 -5.56
C ALA A 214 -5.60 -2.05 -6.39
N ALA A 215 -6.43 -2.86 -5.72
CA ALA A 215 -7.48 -3.56 -6.44
C ALA A 215 -8.39 -2.50 -7.09
N PRO A 216 -8.90 -2.73 -8.31
CA PRO A 216 -9.92 -1.88 -8.89
C PRO A 216 -11.06 -1.74 -7.87
N ASP A 217 -11.30 -0.52 -7.45
CA ASP A 217 -12.40 -0.13 -6.58
C ASP A 217 -13.29 0.88 -7.34
N PRO A 218 -14.53 1.10 -6.90
CA PRO A 218 -15.45 1.98 -7.62
C PRO A 218 -14.91 3.41 -7.84
N LEU A 219 -13.97 3.87 -7.01
CA LEU A 219 -13.36 5.20 -7.09
C LEU A 219 -12.24 5.25 -8.14
N SER A 220 -11.39 4.23 -8.19
CA SER A 220 -10.35 4.07 -9.21
C SER A 220 -10.95 3.78 -10.59
N ASP A 221 -12.01 2.98 -10.67
CA ASP A 221 -12.78 2.75 -11.90
C ASP A 221 -13.39 4.05 -12.44
N TRP A 222 -13.90 4.92 -11.56
CA TRP A 222 -14.40 6.23 -11.96
C TRP A 222 -13.28 7.18 -12.42
N SER A 223 -12.16 7.20 -11.69
CA SER A 223 -11.06 8.13 -11.95
C SER A 223 -10.22 7.75 -13.18
N CYS A 224 -10.26 6.47 -13.60
CA CYS A 224 -9.49 5.96 -14.73
C CYS A 224 -10.36 5.09 -15.67
N PRO A 225 -11.27 5.68 -16.48
CA PRO A 225 -12.17 4.94 -17.36
C PRO A 225 -11.46 4.16 -18.50
N ARG A 226 -10.14 4.30 -18.64
CA ARG A 226 -9.32 3.63 -19.68
C ARG A 226 -8.75 2.28 -19.28
N VAL A 227 -8.88 1.87 -18.01
CA VAL A 227 -8.44 0.55 -17.52
C VAL A 227 -9.64 -0.37 -17.36
N LEU A 228 -10.51 -0.44 -18.38
CA LEU A 228 -11.53 -1.47 -18.45
C LEU A 228 -11.00 -2.64 -19.30
N TYR A 229 -10.56 -3.67 -18.58
CA TYR A 229 -10.57 -5.08 -18.95
C TYR A 229 -10.34 -5.44 -20.43
N GLN A 230 -9.08 -5.72 -20.77
CA GLN A 230 -8.80 -6.93 -21.55
C GLN A 230 -8.94 -8.12 -20.60
N THR A 231 -10.18 -8.55 -20.33
CA THR A 231 -10.42 -9.91 -19.85
C THR A 231 -10.32 -10.84 -21.03
N GLN A 232 -9.32 -11.71 -20.94
CA GLN A 232 -9.16 -12.89 -21.77
C GLN A 232 -10.45 -13.73 -21.73
N SER A 233 -10.72 -14.31 -22.91
CA SER A 233 -11.62 -15.41 -23.24
C SER A 233 -11.73 -16.53 -22.21
#